data_AF-A0A150Q5X1-F1
#
_entry.id   AF-A0A150Q5X1-F1
#
_cell.length_a   1.000
_cell.length_b   1.000
_cell.length_c   1.000
_cell.angle_alpha   90.00
_cell.angle_beta   90.00
_cell.angle_gamma   90.00
#
_symmetry.space_group_name_H-M   'P 1'
#
loop_
_entity.id
_entity.type
_entity.pdbx_description
1 polymer ?
#
loop_
_entity_poly.entity_id
_entity_poly.type
_entity_poly.pdbx_seq_one_letter_code
_entity_poly.pdbx_strand_id
1 'polypeptide(L)'
;MATSSEDKDRLDDDAPADEAGAQDTPTEEDGGSRAASREDAAAPAKASRPAKQAGAARRPAGKKAGARPRAAAQPQGGSLGKSMILFLIIIGGLAAAFAYFGREPAPGTAGPKWKPGDKAQVEVTLVSSDIKDLACWSSEEISGRHCAFESPTKGWSKGDADDKKLLRPYTTTDRVQFLGAGLWSEPALTGKLPSARFAVKCTYTVEGKMKRPGIRWSSEGAWLDRADDWYTGVLSDCKLITP
;
A
#
# COMPACT_ATOMS: atom_id res chain seq x y z
N MET A 1 -38.78 -47.20 -60.70
CA MET A 1 -39.07 -46.40 -61.91
C MET A 1 -40.01 -45.27 -61.51
N ALA A 2 -39.74 -44.05 -62.01
CA ALA A 2 -40.62 -42.86 -62.11
C ALA A 2 -41.14 -42.24 -60.78
N THR A 3 -40.65 -41.10 -60.27
CA THR A 3 -40.67 -39.66 -60.69
C THR A 3 -41.98 -38.91 -60.38
N SER A 4 -41.89 -37.87 -59.54
CA SER A 4 -42.58 -36.55 -59.61
C SER A 4 -42.09 -35.74 -58.39
N SER A 5 -41.40 -34.58 -58.43
CA SER A 5 -41.74 -33.25 -59.00
C SER A 5 -43.10 -32.76 -58.45
N GLU A 6 -43.34 -31.59 -57.87
CA GLU A 6 -42.80 -30.21 -57.84
C GLU A 6 -43.01 -29.66 -56.40
N ASP A 7 -42.42 -28.56 -55.90
CA ASP A 7 -42.71 -27.18 -56.28
C ASP A 7 -41.75 -26.19 -55.61
N LYS A 8 -41.44 -25.12 -56.33
CA LYS A 8 -40.47 -24.06 -56.02
C LYS A 8 -41.12 -22.75 -56.47
N ASP A 9 -40.79 -21.67 -55.76
CA ASP A 9 -40.94 -20.24 -56.13
C ASP A 9 -42.18 -19.48 -55.60
N ARG A 10 -41.91 -18.52 -54.69
CA ARG A 10 -42.14 -17.05 -54.79
C ARG A 10 -42.25 -16.43 -53.39
N LEU A 11 -41.37 -15.47 -53.03
CA LEU A 11 -41.55 -13.99 -53.08
C LEU A 11 -42.73 -13.55 -52.17
N ASP A 12 -42.59 -12.69 -51.17
CA ASP A 12 -42.24 -11.25 -51.20
C ASP A 12 -41.76 -10.82 -49.77
N ASP A 13 -40.69 -10.03 -49.60
CA ASP A 13 -40.70 -8.54 -49.50
C ASP A 13 -41.51 -8.00 -48.31
N ASP A 14 -40.83 -7.57 -47.24
CA ASP A 14 -41.25 -6.46 -46.38
C ASP A 14 -40.16 -6.09 -45.38
N ALA A 15 -39.37 -5.08 -45.76
CA ALA A 15 -38.64 -4.23 -44.84
C ALA A 15 -39.43 -2.92 -44.66
N PRO A 16 -39.51 -2.38 -43.45
CA PRO A 16 -39.65 -0.94 -43.27
C PRO A 16 -38.31 -0.33 -42.83
N ALA A 17 -37.78 0.51 -43.71
CA ALA A 17 -36.99 1.68 -43.34
C ALA A 17 -37.92 2.79 -42.80
N ASP A 18 -37.30 3.90 -42.37
CA ASP A 18 -37.84 5.17 -41.86
C ASP A 18 -37.76 5.33 -40.34
N GLU A 19 -37.16 6.37 -39.76
CA GLU A 19 -36.68 7.63 -40.32
C GLU A 19 -35.63 8.28 -39.41
N ALA A 20 -34.67 8.95 -40.04
CA ALA A 20 -33.73 9.85 -39.39
C ALA A 20 -34.38 11.21 -39.14
N GLY A 21 -34.16 11.79 -37.96
CA GLY A 21 -34.50 13.18 -37.64
C GLY A 21 -33.40 13.80 -36.81
N ALA A 22 -32.49 14.51 -37.47
CA ALA A 22 -31.49 15.37 -36.84
C ALA A 22 -32.14 16.67 -36.36
N GLN A 23 -31.70 17.20 -35.21
CA GLN A 23 -31.58 18.65 -35.03
C GLN A 23 -30.61 18.98 -33.88
N ASP A 24 -29.56 19.71 -34.26
CA ASP A 24 -28.64 20.44 -33.41
C ASP A 24 -29.36 21.46 -32.52
N THR A 25 -28.83 21.66 -31.31
CA THR A 25 -28.73 23.01 -30.74
C THR A 25 -27.57 23.07 -29.74
N PRO A 26 -26.65 24.03 -29.89
CA PRO A 26 -25.57 24.28 -28.93
C PRO A 26 -26.10 25.15 -27.77
N THR A 27 -25.53 24.99 -26.58
CA THR A 27 -25.66 25.97 -25.52
C THR A 27 -24.27 26.27 -24.98
N GLU A 28 -23.63 27.27 -25.59
CA GLU A 28 -22.68 28.15 -24.90
C GLU A 28 -23.46 29.18 -24.10
N GLU A 29 -22.94 29.48 -22.91
CA GLU A 29 -22.98 30.74 -22.13
C GLU A 29 -22.96 30.35 -20.64
N ASP A 30 -22.23 30.98 -19.74
CA ASP A 30 -21.18 31.98 -19.78
C ASP A 30 -20.74 32.16 -18.31
N GLY A 31 -19.59 32.77 -18.07
CA GLY A 31 -19.49 33.69 -16.95
C GLY A 31 -18.84 33.16 -15.69
N GLY A 32 -17.51 33.20 -15.66
CA GLY A 32 -16.69 32.89 -14.50
C GLY A 32 -16.83 33.86 -13.32
N SER A 33 -16.11 33.54 -12.24
CA SER A 33 -15.33 34.49 -11.42
C SER A 33 -14.83 33.78 -10.17
N ARG A 34 -13.52 33.49 -10.10
CA ARG A 34 -12.64 34.25 -9.20
C ARG A 34 -11.19 33.79 -9.34
N ALA A 35 -10.42 34.69 -9.92
CA ALA A 35 -8.99 34.81 -9.74
C ALA A 35 -8.66 35.11 -8.26
N ALA A 36 -7.47 34.64 -7.88
CA ALA A 36 -6.46 35.32 -7.08
C ALA A 36 -6.90 36.03 -5.78
N SER A 37 -6.39 35.52 -4.67
CA SER A 37 -5.88 36.33 -3.55
C SER A 37 -4.67 35.55 -3.00
N ARG A 38 -3.47 36.03 -3.31
CA ARG A 38 -2.61 36.88 -2.46
C ARG A 38 -2.08 36.13 -1.25
N GLU A 39 -0.79 35.82 -1.26
CA GLU A 39 0.33 36.68 -0.84
C GLU A 39 0.49 36.73 0.68
N ASP A 40 1.76 36.56 1.06
CA ASP A 40 2.43 37.05 2.25
C ASP A 40 2.40 36.23 3.56
N ALA A 41 3.59 35.65 3.78
CA ALA A 41 4.48 35.97 4.90
C ALA A 41 3.99 35.62 6.32
N ALA A 42 4.77 34.78 7.00
CA ALA A 42 5.62 35.26 8.09
C ALA A 42 6.42 34.12 8.71
N ALA A 43 7.74 34.25 8.66
CA ALA A 43 8.63 33.63 9.64
C ALA A 43 8.31 34.17 11.05
N PRO A 44 8.35 33.35 12.10
CA PRO A 44 8.49 33.88 13.45
C PRO A 44 9.98 33.98 13.80
N ALA A 45 10.54 35.16 13.55
CA ALA A 45 11.71 35.61 14.28
C ALA A 45 11.29 36.12 15.66
N LYS A 46 11.94 35.56 16.69
CA LYS A 46 12.30 36.15 17.99
C LYS A 46 11.25 37.00 18.74
N ALA A 47 10.91 36.54 19.94
CA ALA A 47 10.59 37.43 21.06
C ALA A 47 11.13 36.85 22.38
N SER A 48 12.42 37.03 22.61
CA SER A 48 12.99 36.98 23.96
C SER A 48 12.48 38.19 24.74
N ARG A 49 11.69 37.97 25.80
CA ARG A 49 11.42 39.00 26.82
C ARG A 49 12.24 38.76 28.09
N PRO A 50 12.62 39.84 28.80
CA PRO A 50 13.65 39.84 29.82
C PRO A 50 13.07 39.79 31.24
N ALA A 51 13.88 39.29 32.17
CA ALA A 51 13.75 39.53 33.60
C ALA A 51 15.11 39.26 34.26
N LYS A 52 15.56 39.92 35.32
CA LYS A 52 15.28 41.21 35.97
C LYS A 52 16.45 41.36 36.96
N GLN A 53 16.85 42.59 37.21
CA GLN A 53 17.99 42.98 38.05
C GLN A 53 17.96 42.44 39.49
N ALA A 54 19.15 42.18 40.03
CA ALA A 54 19.61 42.58 41.36
C ALA A 54 21.16 42.52 41.31
N GLY A 55 21.97 43.52 41.64
CA GLY A 55 21.79 44.64 42.55
C GLY A 55 22.67 44.43 43.78
N ALA A 56 23.95 44.84 43.74
CA ALA A 56 24.72 45.19 44.94
C ALA A 56 26.02 45.93 44.58
N ALA A 57 26.21 47.07 45.22
CA ALA A 57 27.29 48.02 45.03
C ALA A 57 28.60 47.60 45.74
N ARG A 58 29.75 48.08 45.24
CA ARG A 58 30.68 49.01 45.90
C ARG A 58 32.06 49.00 45.21
N ARG A 59 32.57 50.20 44.89
CA ARG A 59 33.98 50.45 44.56
C ARG A 59 34.82 50.41 45.84
N PRO A 60 36.14 50.19 45.74
CA PRO A 60 37.01 51.38 45.77
C PRO A 60 38.16 51.34 44.75
N ALA A 61 38.66 52.54 44.45
CA ALA A 61 39.85 52.80 43.65
C ALA A 61 41.14 52.50 44.43
N GLY A 62 42.24 52.18 43.74
CA GLY A 62 43.56 52.21 44.36
C GLY A 62 44.68 51.50 43.60
N LYS A 63 45.57 52.31 43.01
CA LYS A 63 46.85 51.99 42.33
C LYS A 63 47.74 50.95 43.04
N LYS A 64 48.50 50.16 42.25
CA LYS A 64 49.98 50.27 42.14
C LYS A 64 50.55 49.30 41.09
N ALA A 65 51.50 49.83 40.32
CA ALA A 65 52.37 49.10 39.40
C ALA A 65 53.46 48.34 40.18
N GLY A 66 53.77 47.13 39.73
CA GLY A 66 54.87 46.32 40.24
C GLY A 66 55.08 45.11 39.35
N ALA A 67 56.03 45.21 38.42
CA ALA A 67 56.43 44.15 37.52
C ALA A 67 57.23 43.06 38.24
N ARG A 68 56.96 41.79 37.95
CA ARG A 68 57.96 40.70 37.86
C ARG A 68 57.39 39.49 37.08
N PRO A 69 58.25 38.70 36.42
CA PRO A 69 57.86 37.93 35.24
C PRO A 69 57.47 36.47 35.51
N ARG A 70 56.53 36.01 34.67
CA ARG A 70 56.38 34.67 34.06
C ARG A 70 56.33 33.45 34.98
N ALA A 71 55.11 32.94 35.18
CA ALA A 71 54.85 31.50 35.18
C ALA A 71 53.92 31.19 34.00
N ALA A 72 54.29 30.22 33.19
CA ALA A 72 53.57 29.83 31.98
C ALA A 72 52.14 29.37 32.34
N ALA A 73 51.14 29.88 31.62
CA ALA A 73 49.84 29.25 31.57
C ALA A 73 50.07 27.83 31.00
N GLN A 74 49.86 26.81 31.82
CA GLN A 74 49.75 25.46 31.29
C GLN A 74 48.55 25.45 30.33
N PRO A 75 48.72 25.09 29.05
CA PRO A 75 47.58 24.81 28.22
C PRO A 75 46.90 23.58 28.80
N GLN A 76 45.67 23.73 29.30
CA GLN A 76 44.74 22.59 29.47
C GLN A 76 44.28 22.12 28.08
N GLY A 77 45.24 21.71 27.25
CA GLY A 77 45.02 21.10 25.96
C GLY A 77 44.96 19.59 26.16
N GLY A 78 43.75 19.03 26.32
CA GLY A 78 43.63 17.58 26.38
C GLY A 78 42.32 17.01 26.88
N SER A 79 41.16 17.54 26.48
CA SER A 79 39.87 16.90 26.81
C SER A 79 38.89 16.75 25.66
N LEU A 80 39.03 17.49 24.56
CA LEU A 80 38.13 17.38 23.40
C LEU A 80 38.31 16.05 22.63
N GLY A 81 39.55 15.57 22.48
CA GLY A 81 39.84 14.33 21.76
C GLY A 81 39.34 13.07 22.47
N LYS A 82 39.47 13.00 23.80
CA LYS A 82 38.98 11.85 24.59
C LYS A 82 37.45 11.77 24.59
N SER A 83 36.77 12.91 24.64
CA SER A 83 35.31 12.94 24.57
C SER A 83 34.78 12.53 23.18
N MET A 84 35.49 12.90 22.10
CA MET A 84 35.10 12.52 20.74
C MET A 84 35.34 11.04 20.45
N ILE A 85 36.44 10.46 20.95
CA ILE A 85 36.71 9.02 20.84
C ILE A 85 35.65 8.20 21.60
N LEU A 86 35.29 8.61 22.83
CA LEU A 86 34.25 7.94 23.60
C LEU A 86 32.89 8.01 22.89
N PHE A 87 32.54 9.16 22.32
CA PHE A 87 31.30 9.34 21.56
C PHE A 87 31.24 8.45 20.32
N LEU A 88 32.34 8.32 19.57
CA LEU A 88 32.42 7.43 18.40
C LEU A 88 32.32 5.94 18.80
N ILE A 89 32.89 5.56 19.94
CA ILE A 89 32.76 4.18 20.46
C ILE A 89 31.32 3.91 20.88
N ILE A 90 30.64 4.86 21.55
CA ILE A 90 29.24 4.69 21.96
C ILE A 90 28.31 4.64 20.75
N ILE A 91 28.43 5.59 19.81
CA ILE A 91 27.59 5.60 18.60
C ILE A 91 27.92 4.40 17.70
N GLY A 92 29.20 4.08 17.52
CA GLY A 92 29.62 2.90 16.75
C GLY A 92 29.13 1.60 17.38
N GLY A 93 29.21 1.47 18.70
CA GLY A 93 28.71 0.33 19.45
C GLY A 93 27.19 0.21 19.38
N LEU A 94 26.45 1.31 19.53
CA LEU A 94 25.00 1.33 19.37
C LEU A 94 24.59 1.02 17.92
N ALA A 95 25.25 1.61 16.92
CA ALA A 95 24.97 1.34 15.52
C ALA A 95 25.25 -0.13 15.16
N ALA A 96 26.33 -0.71 15.68
CA ALA A 96 26.63 -2.14 15.53
C ALA A 96 25.58 -3.01 16.24
N ALA A 97 25.16 -2.63 17.45
CA ALA A 97 24.11 -3.33 18.18
C ALA A 97 22.76 -3.26 17.45
N PHE A 98 22.33 -2.10 16.96
CA PHE A 98 21.11 -1.98 16.15
C PHE A 98 21.24 -2.71 14.81
N ALA A 99 22.42 -2.73 14.20
CA ALA A 99 22.65 -3.50 12.97
C ALA A 99 22.63 -5.02 13.21
N TYR A 100 22.98 -5.47 14.43
CA TYR A 100 22.98 -6.88 14.80
C TYR A 100 21.61 -7.34 15.32
N PHE A 101 21.05 -6.64 16.31
CA PHE A 101 19.75 -6.95 16.92
C PHE A 101 18.55 -6.44 16.14
N GLY A 102 18.69 -5.37 15.34
CA GLY A 102 17.63 -4.88 14.46
C GLY A 102 17.42 -5.73 13.20
N ARG A 103 18.26 -6.77 13.00
CA ARG A 103 18.12 -7.73 11.89
C ARG A 103 17.42 -9.02 12.30
N GLU A 104 17.14 -9.22 13.58
CA GLU A 104 16.35 -10.37 13.98
C GLU A 104 14.89 -10.12 13.56
N PRO A 105 14.32 -10.95 12.66
CA PRO A 105 12.89 -10.90 12.42
C PRO A 105 12.22 -11.16 13.76
N ALA A 106 11.39 -10.22 14.22
CA ALA A 106 10.64 -10.34 15.47
C ALA A 106 10.07 -11.77 15.60
N PRO A 107 10.22 -12.47 16.74
CA PRO A 107 9.74 -13.84 16.87
C PRO A 107 8.26 -13.92 16.46
N GLY A 108 7.97 -14.70 15.41
CA GLY A 108 6.68 -14.75 14.72
C GLY A 108 6.59 -14.05 13.35
N THR A 109 7.65 -13.40 12.86
CA THR A 109 7.67 -12.73 11.53
C THR A 109 8.33 -13.55 10.42
N ALA A 110 8.75 -14.78 10.68
CA ALA A 110 9.08 -15.70 9.60
C ALA A 110 7.77 -16.04 8.88
N GLY A 111 7.52 -15.34 7.76
CA GLY A 111 6.39 -15.63 6.88
C GLY A 111 6.35 -17.11 6.47
N PRO A 112 5.21 -17.59 5.98
CA PRO A 112 5.03 -19.00 5.69
C PRO A 112 6.08 -19.47 4.68
N LYS A 113 6.67 -20.64 4.95
CA LYS A 113 7.61 -21.30 4.04
C LYS A 113 6.87 -22.25 3.09
N TRP A 114 5.85 -21.75 2.41
CA TRP A 114 5.09 -22.54 1.44
C TRP A 114 5.90 -22.80 0.17
N LYS A 115 5.55 -23.89 -0.51
CA LYS A 115 6.06 -24.29 -1.83
C LYS A 115 4.88 -24.52 -2.78
N PRO A 116 5.08 -24.34 -4.10
CA PRO A 116 4.08 -24.75 -5.09
C PRO A 116 3.68 -26.22 -4.89
N GLY A 117 2.39 -26.51 -4.92
CA GLY A 117 1.79 -27.82 -4.64
C GLY A 117 1.37 -28.02 -3.18
N ASP A 118 1.82 -27.18 -2.25
CA ASP A 118 1.41 -27.28 -0.84
C ASP A 118 -0.08 -26.96 -0.68
N LYS A 119 -0.72 -27.65 0.27
CA LYS A 119 -2.06 -27.32 0.76
C LYS A 119 -1.95 -26.86 2.21
N ALA A 120 -2.34 -25.61 2.46
CA ALA A 120 -2.32 -25.02 3.79
C ALA A 120 -3.75 -24.71 4.25
N GLN A 121 -4.04 -24.92 5.53
CA GLN A 121 -5.25 -24.38 6.14
C GLN A 121 -4.98 -22.92 6.50
N VAL A 122 -5.73 -22.01 5.92
CA VAL A 122 -5.60 -20.57 6.17
C VAL A 122 -6.90 -20.02 6.73
N GLU A 123 -6.78 -19.06 7.62
CA GLU A 123 -7.91 -18.32 8.17
C GLU A 123 -7.83 -16.88 7.68
N VAL A 124 -8.70 -16.53 6.74
CA VAL A 124 -8.70 -15.23 6.06
C VAL A 124 -9.65 -14.28 6.76
N THR A 125 -9.19 -13.07 7.07
CA THR A 125 -10.05 -12.01 7.61
C THR A 125 -10.65 -11.19 6.49
N LEU A 126 -11.97 -10.96 6.54
CA LEU A 126 -12.74 -10.30 5.49
C LEU A 126 -13.74 -9.27 6.05
N VAL A 127 -14.14 -8.35 5.17
CA VAL A 127 -15.41 -7.61 5.24
C VAL A 127 -16.23 -7.88 3.98
N SER A 128 -17.54 -7.64 4.03
CA SER A 128 -18.43 -7.94 2.90
C SER A 128 -18.12 -7.12 1.63
N SER A 129 -17.52 -5.93 1.76
CA SER A 129 -17.15 -5.10 0.60
C SER A 129 -15.88 -5.56 -0.11
N ASP A 130 -15.10 -6.45 0.49
CA ASP A 130 -13.81 -6.91 -0.05
C ASP A 130 -13.93 -7.53 -1.46
N ILE A 131 -15.09 -8.11 -1.79
CA ILE A 131 -15.39 -8.66 -3.12
C ILE A 131 -15.17 -7.65 -4.25
N LYS A 132 -15.44 -6.36 -4.02
CA LYS A 132 -15.28 -5.28 -5.00
C LYS A 132 -14.05 -4.41 -4.75
N ASP A 133 -13.56 -4.40 -3.51
CA ASP A 133 -12.50 -3.49 -3.07
C ASP A 133 -11.10 -4.05 -3.29
N LEU A 134 -10.93 -5.36 -3.12
CA LEU A 134 -9.63 -6.02 -3.19
C LEU A 134 -9.23 -6.27 -4.64
N ALA A 135 -8.05 -5.78 -5.03
CA ALA A 135 -7.46 -6.10 -6.32
C ALA A 135 -5.94 -6.09 -6.25
N CYS A 136 -5.32 -6.78 -7.20
CA CYS A 136 -3.90 -6.65 -7.49
C CYS A 136 -3.69 -6.21 -8.94
N TRP A 137 -2.45 -5.80 -9.25
CA TRP A 137 -1.97 -5.64 -10.60
C TRP A 137 -0.66 -6.41 -10.81
N SER A 138 -0.52 -7.05 -11.96
CA SER A 138 0.70 -7.67 -12.47
C SER A 138 0.51 -8.02 -13.94
N SER A 139 1.58 -7.90 -14.74
CA SER A 139 1.57 -8.36 -16.13
C SER A 139 1.71 -9.89 -16.27
N GLU A 140 2.00 -10.58 -15.16
CA GLU A 140 2.24 -12.03 -15.12
C GLU A 140 0.95 -12.82 -14.90
N GLU A 141 0.94 -14.05 -15.41
CA GLU A 141 -0.09 -15.05 -15.16
C GLU A 141 0.56 -16.27 -14.53
N ILE A 142 -0.04 -16.80 -13.47
CA ILE A 142 0.47 -17.97 -12.75
C ILE A 142 -0.61 -19.05 -12.77
N SER A 143 -0.35 -20.19 -13.41
CA SER A 143 -1.27 -21.33 -13.45
C SER A 143 -2.68 -20.99 -13.93
N GLY A 144 -2.83 -20.09 -14.92
CA GLY A 144 -4.15 -19.67 -15.39
C GLY A 144 -4.82 -18.61 -14.53
N ARG A 145 -4.11 -18.05 -13.55
CA ARG A 145 -4.58 -17.02 -12.62
C ARG A 145 -3.88 -15.70 -12.87
N HIS A 146 -4.64 -14.62 -12.77
CA HIS A 146 -4.16 -13.28 -13.05
C HIS A 146 -4.74 -12.26 -12.09
N CYS A 147 -4.04 -11.14 -11.97
CA CYS A 147 -4.58 -9.98 -11.29
C CYS A 147 -5.71 -9.34 -12.12
N ALA A 148 -6.55 -8.52 -11.46
CA ALA A 148 -7.59 -7.74 -12.15
C ALA A 148 -7.01 -6.75 -13.17
N PHE A 149 -5.75 -6.37 -12.97
CA PHE A 149 -5.05 -5.35 -13.74
C PHE A 149 -3.68 -5.85 -14.19
N GLU A 150 -3.25 -5.43 -15.37
CA GLU A 150 -1.87 -5.62 -15.87
C GLU A 150 -0.93 -4.54 -15.34
N SER A 151 -1.46 -3.35 -15.07
CA SER A 151 -0.77 -2.20 -14.50
C SER A 151 -1.76 -1.35 -13.69
N PRO A 152 -1.30 -0.37 -12.89
CA PRO A 152 -2.19 0.48 -12.08
C PRO A 152 -3.36 1.14 -12.84
N THR A 153 -3.21 1.34 -14.16
CA THR A 153 -4.18 2.02 -15.03
C THR A 153 -4.76 1.14 -16.12
N LYS A 154 -4.34 -0.13 -16.22
CA LYS A 154 -4.76 -1.04 -17.29
C LYS A 154 -5.36 -2.32 -16.71
N GLY A 155 -6.64 -2.55 -16.97
CA GLY A 155 -7.31 -3.81 -16.66
C GLY A 155 -6.70 -5.00 -17.41
N TRP A 156 -6.98 -6.21 -16.92
CA TRP A 156 -6.56 -7.44 -17.59
C TRP A 156 -7.20 -7.56 -18.98
N SER A 157 -6.40 -7.86 -20.00
CA SER A 157 -6.86 -7.86 -21.40
C SER A 157 -7.03 -9.26 -22.03
N LYS A 158 -6.62 -10.33 -21.33
CA LYS A 158 -6.49 -11.68 -21.92
C LYS A 158 -7.61 -12.65 -21.53
N GLY A 159 -8.75 -12.16 -21.07
CA GLY A 159 -9.90 -13.02 -20.74
C GLY A 159 -10.85 -12.41 -19.72
N ASP A 160 -11.79 -13.23 -19.26
CA ASP A 160 -12.86 -12.81 -18.36
C ASP A 160 -12.41 -12.66 -16.91
N ALA A 161 -13.06 -11.78 -16.16
CA ALA A 161 -12.84 -11.55 -14.74
C ALA A 161 -13.56 -12.58 -13.85
N ASP A 162 -13.44 -13.88 -14.16
CA ASP A 162 -13.98 -14.97 -13.33
C ASP A 162 -13.23 -15.02 -11.99
N ASP A 163 -13.96 -15.00 -10.88
CA ASP A 163 -13.39 -15.05 -9.52
C ASP A 163 -12.50 -16.28 -9.30
N LYS A 164 -12.79 -17.41 -9.98
CA LYS A 164 -11.93 -18.60 -9.94
C LYS A 164 -10.55 -18.39 -10.52
N LYS A 165 -10.40 -17.44 -11.46
CA LYS A 165 -9.12 -17.08 -12.09
C LYS A 165 -8.51 -15.80 -11.51
N LEU A 166 -9.35 -14.98 -10.89
CA LEU A 166 -8.98 -13.66 -10.43
C LEU A 166 -8.27 -13.71 -9.08
N LEU A 167 -7.02 -13.27 -9.08
CA LEU A 167 -6.23 -13.11 -7.86
C LEU A 167 -6.63 -11.82 -7.13
N ARG A 168 -6.88 -11.96 -5.83
CA ARG A 168 -7.08 -10.84 -4.90
C ARG A 168 -6.11 -10.95 -3.72
N PRO A 169 -5.67 -9.81 -3.16
CA PRO A 169 -4.84 -9.80 -1.97
C PRO A 169 -5.67 -10.16 -0.74
N TYR A 170 -5.18 -11.07 0.09
CA TYR A 170 -5.82 -11.44 1.35
C TYR A 170 -4.84 -11.37 2.51
N THR A 171 -5.38 -11.19 3.71
CA THR A 171 -4.61 -11.24 4.95
C THR A 171 -5.21 -12.30 5.87
N THR A 172 -4.36 -13.18 6.38
CA THR A 172 -4.76 -14.16 7.39
C THR A 172 -4.82 -13.56 8.80
N THR A 173 -5.41 -14.28 9.75
CA THR A 173 -5.43 -13.87 11.18
C THR A 173 -4.05 -13.81 11.82
N ASP A 174 -3.07 -14.58 11.32
CA ASP A 174 -1.65 -14.52 11.69
C ASP A 174 -0.84 -13.50 10.88
N ARG A 175 -1.52 -12.60 10.15
CA ARG A 175 -0.94 -11.47 9.40
C ARG A 175 -0.07 -11.87 8.20
N VAL A 176 -0.28 -13.05 7.66
CA VAL A 176 0.30 -13.46 6.37
C VAL A 176 -0.50 -12.84 5.24
N GLN A 177 0.20 -12.19 4.32
CA GLN A 177 -0.40 -11.63 3.11
C GLN A 177 -0.07 -12.48 1.90
N PHE A 178 -1.06 -12.77 1.06
CA PHE A 178 -0.92 -13.63 -0.12
C PHE A 178 -1.97 -13.28 -1.17
N LEU A 179 -1.82 -13.82 -2.38
CA LEU A 179 -2.81 -13.73 -3.45
C LEU A 179 -3.60 -15.04 -3.54
N GLY A 180 -4.92 -14.92 -3.53
CA GLY A 180 -5.84 -16.06 -3.66
C GLY A 180 -6.89 -15.81 -4.74
N ALA A 181 -7.28 -16.87 -5.42
CA ALA A 181 -8.44 -16.89 -6.33
C ALA A 181 -9.55 -17.80 -5.79
N GLY A 182 -10.78 -17.61 -6.27
CA GLY A 182 -11.92 -18.50 -6.06
C GLY A 182 -12.68 -18.32 -4.75
N LEU A 183 -12.20 -17.47 -3.83
CA LEU A 183 -12.82 -17.30 -2.52
C LEU A 183 -14.31 -16.92 -2.60
N TRP A 184 -14.67 -15.98 -3.47
CA TRP A 184 -16.04 -15.49 -3.54
C TRP A 184 -16.97 -16.37 -4.37
N SER A 185 -16.39 -17.36 -5.06
CA SER A 185 -17.11 -18.45 -5.71
C SER A 185 -17.53 -19.56 -4.73
N GLU A 186 -17.06 -19.52 -3.48
CA GLU A 186 -17.34 -20.55 -2.50
C GLU A 186 -18.78 -20.46 -1.98
N PRO A 187 -19.51 -21.60 -1.86
CA PRO A 187 -20.89 -21.62 -1.40
C PRO A 187 -21.10 -21.01 -0.01
N ALA A 188 -20.07 -21.02 0.85
CA ALA A 188 -20.14 -20.42 2.18
C ALA A 188 -20.29 -18.88 2.14
N LEU A 189 -20.04 -18.25 0.99
CA LEU A 189 -20.01 -16.79 0.82
C LEU A 189 -21.13 -16.24 -0.08
N THR A 190 -22.03 -17.08 -0.61
CA THR A 190 -23.11 -16.66 -1.53
C THR A 190 -24.36 -16.10 -0.83
N GLY A 191 -24.38 -16.11 0.50
CA GLY A 191 -25.52 -15.68 1.31
C GLY A 191 -25.36 -14.29 1.96
N LYS A 192 -26.18 -14.04 2.98
CA LYS A 192 -26.05 -12.83 3.81
C LYS A 192 -24.79 -12.92 4.65
N LEU A 193 -23.76 -12.19 4.25
CA LEU A 193 -22.50 -12.09 4.97
C LEU A 193 -22.65 -11.27 6.26
N PRO A 194 -21.81 -11.49 7.28
CA PRO A 194 -21.74 -10.63 8.44
C PRO A 194 -21.48 -9.16 8.06
N SER A 195 -22.12 -8.23 8.76
CA SER A 195 -21.90 -6.79 8.56
C SER A 195 -20.59 -6.29 9.18
N ALA A 196 -20.14 -6.95 10.25
CA ALA A 196 -18.84 -6.73 10.86
C ALA A 196 -17.75 -7.54 10.14
N ARG A 197 -16.49 -7.29 10.50
CA ARG A 197 -15.37 -8.15 10.10
C ARG A 197 -15.62 -9.60 10.54
N PHE A 198 -15.31 -10.54 9.65
CA PHE A 198 -15.46 -11.97 9.90
C PHE A 198 -14.24 -12.72 9.38
N ALA A 199 -14.12 -13.99 9.75
CA ALA A 199 -13.06 -14.86 9.27
C ALA A 199 -13.63 -16.08 8.56
N VAL A 200 -12.90 -16.58 7.57
CA VAL A 200 -13.21 -17.82 6.87
C VAL A 200 -12.01 -18.75 6.91
N LYS A 201 -12.25 -20.01 7.26
CA LYS A 201 -11.25 -21.07 7.17
C LYS A 201 -11.32 -21.69 5.80
N CYS A 202 -10.22 -21.70 5.06
CA CYS A 202 -10.13 -22.24 3.72
C CYS A 202 -8.91 -23.16 3.58
N THR A 203 -8.99 -24.09 2.63
CA THR A 203 -7.82 -24.78 2.09
C THR A 203 -7.20 -23.90 1.01
N TYR A 204 -5.97 -23.44 1.22
CA TYR A 204 -5.18 -22.73 0.22
C TYR A 204 -4.25 -23.69 -0.49
N THR A 205 -4.42 -23.87 -1.79
CA THR A 205 -3.50 -24.64 -2.64
C THR A 205 -2.53 -23.67 -3.30
N VAL A 206 -1.26 -23.78 -2.96
CA VAL A 206 -0.22 -22.88 -3.47
C VAL A 206 0.16 -23.28 -4.88
N GLU A 207 0.02 -22.35 -5.83
CA GLU A 207 0.32 -22.59 -7.24
C GLU A 207 1.65 -21.96 -7.66
N GLY A 208 2.10 -20.91 -6.97
CA GLY A 208 3.33 -20.22 -7.33
C GLY A 208 3.61 -18.99 -6.49
N LYS A 209 4.41 -18.09 -7.08
CA LYS A 209 4.67 -16.75 -6.57
C LYS A 209 4.50 -15.75 -7.69
N MET A 210 3.88 -14.62 -7.39
CA MET A 210 3.81 -13.48 -8.28
C MET A 210 4.91 -12.50 -7.93
N LYS A 211 5.64 -12.07 -8.95
CA LYS A 211 6.77 -11.17 -8.74
C LYS A 211 6.28 -9.76 -8.44
N ARG A 212 6.58 -9.27 -7.23
CA ARG A 212 6.36 -7.86 -6.84
C ARG A 212 5.02 -7.27 -7.34
N PRO A 213 3.88 -7.89 -7.02
CA PRO A 213 2.58 -7.39 -7.46
C PRO A 213 2.31 -6.03 -6.80
N GLY A 214 1.52 -5.18 -7.43
CA GLY A 214 0.89 -4.10 -6.70
C GLY A 214 -0.48 -4.51 -6.18
N ILE A 215 -0.85 -4.01 -5.02
CA ILE A 215 -2.11 -4.36 -4.35
C ILE A 215 -2.90 -3.11 -4.01
N ARG A 216 -4.23 -3.24 -3.94
CA ARG A 216 -5.10 -2.26 -3.31
C ARG A 216 -6.10 -2.97 -2.42
N TRP A 217 -6.39 -2.34 -1.29
CA TRP A 217 -7.34 -2.83 -0.29
C TRP A 217 -8.70 -2.12 -0.37
N SER A 218 -8.82 -1.14 -1.26
CA SER A 218 -10.03 -0.37 -1.52
C SER A 218 -10.06 -0.02 -3.00
N SER A 219 -11.25 -0.01 -3.58
CA SER A 219 -11.47 0.38 -4.97
C SER A 219 -11.08 1.83 -5.26
N GLU A 220 -11.19 2.72 -4.27
CA GLU A 220 -10.77 4.14 -4.30
C GLU A 220 -9.38 4.36 -3.69
N GLY A 221 -8.76 3.30 -3.15
CA GLY A 221 -7.47 3.36 -2.48
C GLY A 221 -6.28 3.49 -3.44
N ALA A 222 -5.15 3.95 -2.90
CA ALA A 222 -3.89 3.96 -3.64
C ALA A 222 -3.38 2.53 -3.87
N TRP A 223 -2.67 2.35 -4.98
CA TRP A 223 -1.88 1.15 -5.23
C TRP A 223 -0.65 1.11 -4.31
N LEU A 224 -0.36 -0.06 -3.78
CA LEU A 224 0.80 -0.35 -2.94
C LEU A 224 1.68 -1.36 -3.66
N ASP A 225 2.79 -0.90 -4.22
CA ASP A 225 3.74 -1.76 -4.91
C ASP A 225 4.53 -2.59 -3.89
N ARG A 226 4.59 -3.90 -4.10
CA ARG A 226 5.32 -4.81 -3.21
C ARG A 226 6.76 -4.94 -3.67
N ALA A 227 7.69 -4.83 -2.72
CA ALA A 227 9.10 -5.13 -2.96
C ALA A 227 9.36 -6.64 -3.04
N ASP A 228 8.52 -7.44 -2.38
CA ASP A 228 8.66 -8.89 -2.26
C ASP A 228 7.69 -9.64 -3.17
N ASP A 229 8.06 -10.86 -3.52
CA ASP A 229 7.19 -11.80 -4.23
C ASP A 229 6.14 -12.37 -3.29
N TRP A 230 4.90 -12.47 -3.77
CA TRP A 230 3.78 -12.97 -2.98
C TRP A 230 3.36 -14.36 -3.43
N TYR A 231 3.01 -15.23 -2.49
CA TYR A 231 2.42 -16.53 -2.82
C TYR A 231 1.10 -16.36 -3.55
N THR A 232 0.88 -17.18 -4.58
CA THR A 232 -0.35 -17.23 -5.36
C THR A 232 -0.94 -18.62 -5.33
N GLY A 233 -2.27 -18.70 -5.37
CA GLY A 233 -2.95 -19.97 -5.34
C GLY A 233 -4.46 -19.84 -5.31
N VAL A 234 -5.12 -20.96 -5.05
CA VAL A 234 -6.59 -21.07 -5.04
C VAL A 234 -7.07 -21.39 -3.64
N LEU A 235 -8.16 -20.74 -3.24
CA LEU A 235 -8.87 -21.01 -2.01
C LEU A 235 -10.05 -21.94 -2.33
N SER A 236 -10.18 -23.01 -1.56
CA SER A 236 -11.27 -23.97 -1.66
C SER A 236 -11.73 -24.42 -0.28
N ASP A 237 -12.87 -25.12 -0.22
CA ASP A 237 -13.40 -25.74 0.99
C ASP A 237 -13.61 -24.72 2.12
N CYS A 238 -14.05 -23.51 1.76
CA CYS A 238 -14.15 -22.41 2.70
C CYS A 238 -15.35 -22.54 3.63
N LYS A 239 -15.15 -22.18 4.90
CA LYS A 239 -16.18 -22.18 5.95
C LYS A 239 -16.10 -20.89 6.76
N LEU A 240 -17.26 -20.26 6.99
CA LEU A 240 -17.36 -19.15 7.92
C LEU A 240 -17.00 -19.62 9.33
N ILE A 241 -16.06 -18.91 9.97
CA ILE A 241 -15.76 -19.08 11.37
C ILE A 241 -16.68 -18.12 12.11
N THR A 242 -17.65 -18.70 12.82
CA THR A 242 -18.46 -17.90 13.75
C THR A 242 -17.62 -17.71 15.01
N PRO A 243 -17.43 -16.48 15.49
CA PRO A 243 -16.74 -16.24 16.76
C PRO A 243 -17.46 -16.89 17.94
#